data_AF-A0A964XUW2-F1
#
_entry.id   AF-A0A964XUW2-F1
#
_cell.length_a   1.000
_cell.length_b   1.000
_cell.length_c   1.000
_cell.angle_alpha   90.00
_cell.angle_beta   90.00
_cell.angle_gamma   90.00
#
_symmetry.space_group_name_H-M   'P 1'
#
loop_
_entity.id
_entity.type
_entity.pdbx_description
1 polymer ?
#
loop_
_entity_poly.entity_id
_entity_poly.type
_entity_poly.pdbx_seq_one_letter_code
_entity_poly.pdbx_strand_id
1 'polypeptide(L)'
;MAQWQSVGFCHGVMNTDNMSLLGLTLDYGPFQFMDGYHPGHICNHSDHHGRYAFDQQPRVAHWNLFCLGQALMPVVDDVQATVEVLNTFTARYEQAWGVQVARKLGLPASASATTLGDAFLALMARQQADHTGAWRGLSHAVRDWSGRSDDTTSFAELGHQLGADDAWDRWLSDYLQALQQTTSSPAACGEAMRR
;
A
#
# COMPACT_ATOMS: atom_id res chain seq x y z
N MET A 1 -1.44 3.71 9.09
CA MET A 1 -2.09 2.55 8.42
C MET A 1 -1.96 2.64 6.90
N ALA A 2 -2.96 3.07 6.10
CA ALA A 2 -2.85 3.07 4.63
C ALA A 2 -1.56 3.75 4.08
N GLN A 3 -1.17 4.89 4.68
CA GLN A 3 0.09 5.59 4.38
C GLN A 3 1.36 4.81 4.75
N TRP A 4 1.32 3.94 5.76
CA TRP A 4 2.46 3.07 6.13
C TRP A 4 2.59 1.93 5.12
N GLN A 5 1.46 1.30 4.78
CA GLN A 5 1.44 0.24 3.76
C GLN A 5 1.92 0.77 2.40
N SER A 6 1.57 2.00 2.01
CA SER A 6 1.94 2.56 0.71
C SER A 6 3.40 2.99 0.58
N VAL A 7 4.16 3.00 1.68
CA VAL A 7 5.61 3.30 1.71
C VAL A 7 6.46 2.15 2.24
N GLY A 8 5.87 1.00 2.59
CA GLY A 8 6.60 -0.14 3.15
C GLY A 8 7.06 0.07 4.60
N PHE A 9 6.44 0.99 5.35
CA PHE A 9 6.83 1.24 6.75
C PHE A 9 6.30 0.14 7.66
N CYS A 10 7.21 -0.48 8.42
CA CYS A 10 6.96 -1.51 9.40
C CYS A 10 7.30 -0.94 10.80
N HIS A 11 6.36 -0.94 11.74
CA HIS A 11 6.53 -0.31 13.06
C HIS A 11 7.12 -1.25 14.12
N GLY A 12 6.85 -2.55 14.03
CA GLY A 12 7.41 -3.58 14.90
C GLY A 12 6.90 -3.62 16.36
N VAL A 13 6.29 -2.54 16.89
CA VAL A 13 5.72 -2.48 18.26
C VAL A 13 4.43 -1.67 18.27
N MET A 14 3.35 -2.25 17.75
CA MET A 14 2.01 -1.62 17.75
C MET A 14 1.21 -2.01 19.01
N ASN A 15 1.80 -1.82 20.19
CA ASN A 15 1.09 -1.91 21.47
C ASN A 15 0.09 -0.74 21.60
N THR A 16 -0.92 -0.86 22.46
CA THR A 16 -1.99 0.16 22.62
C THR A 16 -1.48 1.51 23.12
N ASP A 17 -0.44 1.51 23.94
CA ASP A 17 0.27 2.69 24.45
C ASP A 17 1.06 3.45 23.36
N ASN A 18 1.45 2.77 22.28
CA ASN A 18 2.11 3.38 21.12
C ASN A 18 1.11 3.92 20.08
N MET A 19 -0.20 3.75 20.28
CA MET A 19 -1.23 4.24 19.36
C MET A 19 -1.65 5.67 19.72
N SER A 20 -1.08 6.65 19.02
CA SER A 20 -1.48 8.05 19.20
C SER A 20 -2.98 8.25 18.91
N LEU A 21 -3.71 8.85 19.87
CA LEU A 21 -5.12 9.23 19.71
C LEU A 21 -5.36 10.20 18.53
N LEU A 22 -4.32 10.93 18.11
CA LEU A 22 -4.35 11.83 16.95
C LEU A 22 -4.03 11.13 15.61
N GLY A 23 -3.80 9.81 15.62
CA GLY A 23 -3.45 9.03 14.42
C GLY A 23 -2.00 9.20 13.94
N LEU A 24 -1.13 9.82 14.75
CA LEU A 24 0.29 10.03 14.46
C LEU A 24 1.12 8.77 14.71
N THR A 25 2.21 8.58 13.95
CA THR A 25 3.25 7.60 14.30
C THR A 25 3.98 8.04 15.57
N LEU A 26 4.22 7.13 16.50
CA LEU A 26 4.88 7.35 17.80
C LEU A 26 5.93 6.24 18.02
N ASP A 27 6.74 6.35 19.08
CA ASP A 27 7.69 5.33 19.57
C ASP A 27 8.47 4.56 18.48
N TYR A 28 9.45 5.25 17.88
CA TYR A 28 10.33 4.71 16.84
C TYR A 28 11.39 3.76 17.44
N GLY A 29 10.95 2.58 17.87
CA GLY A 29 11.79 1.46 18.31
C GLY A 29 12.32 0.63 17.13
N PRO A 30 12.05 -0.69 17.06
CA PRO A 30 12.51 -1.58 15.98
C PRO A 30 11.66 -1.42 14.71
N PHE A 31 11.60 -0.20 14.16
CA PHE A 31 10.92 0.09 12.89
C PHE A 31 11.86 -0.16 11.69
N GLN A 32 11.28 -0.40 10.51
CA GLN A 32 12.03 -0.54 9.26
C GLN A 32 11.19 -0.02 8.08
N PHE A 33 11.85 0.55 7.06
CA PHE A 33 11.27 0.69 5.72
C PHE A 33 11.66 -0.52 4.88
N MET A 34 10.69 -1.11 4.20
CA MET A 34 10.88 -2.34 3.43
C MET A 34 11.74 -2.10 2.20
N ASP A 35 12.86 -2.84 2.13
CA ASP A 35 13.72 -2.95 0.95
C ASP A 35 13.04 -3.89 -0.07
N GLY A 36 13.47 -5.15 -0.18
CA GLY A 36 12.77 -6.17 -0.97
C GLY A 36 11.35 -6.46 -0.43
N TYR A 37 10.34 -6.38 -1.29
CA TYR A 37 8.94 -6.45 -0.87
C TYR A 37 8.56 -7.85 -0.37
N HIS A 38 8.15 -7.94 0.89
CA HIS A 38 7.71 -9.18 1.53
C HIS A 38 6.52 -8.90 2.47
N PRO A 39 5.27 -9.28 2.12
CA PRO A 39 4.08 -8.92 2.88
C PRO A 39 4.12 -9.30 4.37
N GLY A 40 4.62 -10.50 4.69
CA GLY A 40 4.76 -10.98 6.07
C GLY A 40 6.05 -10.54 6.76
N HIS A 41 6.66 -9.39 6.40
CA HIS A 41 7.93 -8.96 6.98
C HIS A 41 7.82 -8.61 8.47
N ILE A 42 8.77 -9.10 9.27
CA ILE A 42 8.86 -8.87 10.71
C ILE A 42 10.14 -8.08 10.99
N CYS A 43 10.00 -6.77 11.23
CA CYS A 43 11.13 -5.88 11.55
C CYS A 43 11.60 -5.99 13.02
N ASN A 44 10.73 -6.48 13.92
CA ASN A 44 11.06 -6.66 15.34
C ASN A 44 11.53 -8.09 15.63
N HIS A 45 12.82 -8.24 15.94
CA HIS A 45 13.43 -9.53 16.30
C HIS A 45 12.79 -10.24 17.51
N SER A 46 12.06 -9.50 18.37
CA SER A 46 11.33 -10.06 19.52
C SER A 46 9.90 -10.51 19.18
N ASP A 47 9.38 -10.19 17.99
CA ASP A 47 8.05 -10.61 17.54
C ASP A 47 8.09 -11.97 16.84
N HIS A 48 8.41 -13.02 17.60
CA HIS A 48 8.56 -14.39 17.08
C HIS A 48 7.27 -15.00 16.49
N HIS A 49 6.13 -14.32 16.61
CA HIS A 49 4.83 -14.76 16.09
C HIS A 49 4.30 -13.88 14.94
N GLY A 50 5.03 -12.83 14.53
CA GLY A 50 4.61 -11.91 13.49
C GLY A 50 3.33 -11.12 13.82
N ARG A 51 3.05 -10.87 15.12
CA ARG A 51 1.89 -10.07 15.57
C ARG A 51 1.88 -8.69 14.91
N TYR A 52 3.05 -8.09 14.71
CA TYR A 52 3.30 -6.77 14.14
C TYR A 52 4.00 -6.84 12.78
N ALA A 53 3.87 -7.96 12.06
CA ALA A 53 4.33 -8.06 10.67
C ALA A 53 3.61 -7.06 9.75
N PHE A 54 4.24 -6.71 8.63
CA PHE A 54 3.80 -5.61 7.76
C PHE A 54 2.35 -5.75 7.26
N ASP A 55 1.92 -6.93 6.83
CA ASP A 55 0.54 -7.22 6.43
C ASP A 55 -0.46 -7.24 7.61
N GLN A 56 0.00 -7.43 8.84
CA GLN A 56 -0.83 -7.43 10.05
C GLN A 56 -1.15 -6.04 10.59
N GLN A 57 -0.37 -5.01 10.26
CA GLN A 57 -0.51 -3.66 10.83
C GLN A 57 -1.94 -3.09 10.73
N PRO A 58 -2.69 -3.22 9.60
CA PRO A 58 -4.09 -2.77 9.54
C PRO A 58 -5.01 -3.53 10.52
N ARG A 59 -4.83 -4.85 10.62
CA ARG A 59 -5.62 -5.73 11.53
C ARG A 59 -5.32 -5.42 13.00
N VAL A 60 -4.06 -5.17 13.34
CA VAL A 60 -3.64 -4.76 14.69
C VAL A 60 -4.19 -3.39 15.04
N ALA A 61 -4.15 -2.42 14.12
CA ALA A 61 -4.74 -1.10 14.35
C ALA A 61 -6.25 -1.18 14.61
N HIS A 62 -6.98 -2.06 13.91
CA HIS A 62 -8.39 -2.31 14.18
C HIS A 62 -8.61 -2.87 15.58
N TRP A 63 -7.81 -3.87 16.00
CA TRP A 63 -7.87 -4.46 17.33
C TRP A 63 -7.55 -3.44 18.45
N ASN A 64 -6.52 -2.60 18.25
CA ASN A 64 -6.18 -1.52 19.18
C ASN A 64 -7.31 -0.48 19.32
N LEU A 65 -8.07 -0.21 18.25
CA LEU A 65 -9.27 0.63 18.31
C LEU A 65 -10.41 -0.02 19.10
N PHE A 66 -10.59 -1.34 19.03
CA PHE A 66 -11.52 -2.05 19.92
C PHE A 66 -11.11 -1.94 21.39
N CYS A 67 -9.82 -2.02 21.73
CA CYS A 67 -9.34 -1.78 23.09
C CYS A 67 -9.62 -0.34 23.57
N LEU A 68 -9.46 0.67 22.70
CA LEU A 68 -9.82 2.05 23.01
C LEU A 68 -11.33 2.21 23.22
N GLY A 69 -12.16 1.62 22.36
CA GLY A 69 -13.63 1.63 22.52
C GLY A 69 -14.09 0.97 23.82
N GLN A 70 -13.45 -0.13 24.22
CA GLN A 70 -13.70 -0.78 25.51
C GLN A 70 -13.33 0.13 26.70
N ALA A 71 -12.20 0.83 26.62
CA ALA A 71 -11.77 1.76 27.67
C ALA A 71 -12.68 3.00 27.79
N LEU A 72 -13.31 3.43 26.69
CA LEU A 72 -14.25 4.56 26.67
C LEU A 72 -15.69 4.18 27.07
N MET A 73 -16.00 2.89 27.20
CA MET A 73 -17.36 2.41 27.49
C MET A 73 -18.04 3.08 28.71
N PRO A 74 -17.36 3.34 29.85
CA PRO A 74 -17.97 4.02 31.01
C PRO A 74 -18.36 5.49 30.77
N VAL A 75 -18.04 6.06 29.61
CA VAL A 75 -18.37 7.44 29.21
C VAL A 75 -19.37 7.47 28.04
N VAL A 76 -19.35 6.44 27.18
CA VAL A 76 -20.25 6.33 26.02
C VAL A 76 -21.58 5.67 26.38
N ASP A 77 -21.56 4.65 27.25
CA ASP A 77 -22.71 3.83 27.70
C ASP A 77 -23.59 3.23 26.58
N ASP A 78 -23.07 3.17 25.34
CA ASP A 78 -23.68 2.52 24.19
C ASP A 78 -22.69 1.56 23.52
N VAL A 79 -22.84 0.28 23.83
CA VAL A 79 -22.03 -0.81 23.26
C VAL A 79 -22.29 -0.96 21.76
N GLN A 80 -23.54 -0.77 21.30
CA GLN A 80 -23.90 -1.01 19.91
C GLN A 80 -23.34 0.09 19.01
N ALA A 81 -23.58 1.37 19.32
CA ALA A 81 -23.03 2.49 18.56
C ALA A 81 -21.50 2.48 18.55
N THR A 82 -20.86 2.09 19.67
CA THR A 82 -19.40 1.91 19.73
C THR A 82 -18.92 0.86 18.73
N VAL A 83 -19.55 -0.33 18.70
CA VAL A 83 -19.20 -1.42 17.78
C VAL A 83 -19.50 -1.04 16.32
N GLU A 84 -20.61 -0.37 16.03
CA GLU A 84 -20.95 0.13 14.69
C GLU A 84 -19.89 1.10 14.16
N VAL A 85 -19.45 2.07 14.97
CA VAL A 85 -18.37 3.01 14.59
C VAL A 85 -17.05 2.27 14.34
N LEU A 86 -16.66 1.35 15.23
CA LEU A 86 -15.43 0.55 15.10
C LEU A 86 -15.42 -0.32 13.84
N ASN A 87 -16.56 -0.89 13.46
CA ASN A 87 -16.70 -1.68 12.24
C ASN A 87 -16.53 -0.85 10.96
N THR A 88 -16.65 0.49 11.00
CA THR A 88 -16.34 1.35 9.85
C THR A 88 -14.84 1.40 9.50
N PHE A 89 -13.95 0.92 10.37
CA PHE A 89 -12.49 0.96 10.14
C PHE A 89 -12.08 0.30 8.82
N THR A 90 -12.59 -0.89 8.52
CA THR A 90 -12.18 -1.68 7.34
C THR A 90 -12.45 -0.91 6.05
N ALA A 91 -13.69 -0.45 5.84
CA ALA A 91 -14.06 0.33 4.65
C ALA A 91 -13.30 1.67 4.56
N ARG A 92 -13.03 2.34 5.69
CA ARG A 92 -12.21 3.56 5.73
C ARG A 92 -10.75 3.28 5.37
N TYR A 93 -10.20 2.16 5.83
CA TYR A 93 -8.85 1.71 5.49
C TYR A 93 -8.75 1.36 4.00
N GLU A 94 -9.70 0.60 3.46
CA GLU A 94 -9.75 0.21 2.03
C GLU A 94 -9.89 1.44 1.12
N GLN A 95 -10.78 2.38 1.47
CA GLN A 95 -10.91 3.65 0.75
C GLN A 95 -9.60 4.45 0.76
N ALA A 96 -8.94 4.56 1.93
CA ALA A 96 -7.67 5.26 2.05
C ALA A 96 -6.54 4.53 1.30
N TRP A 97 -6.53 3.20 1.29
CA TRP A 97 -5.59 2.35 0.56
C TRP A 97 -5.70 2.56 -0.95
N GLY A 98 -6.91 2.43 -1.51
CA GLY A 98 -7.17 2.66 -2.93
C GLY A 98 -6.75 4.06 -3.40
N VAL A 99 -6.88 5.09 -2.56
CA VAL A 99 -6.37 6.45 -2.85
C VAL A 99 -4.83 6.50 -2.87
N GLN A 100 -4.13 5.84 -1.95
CA GLN A 100 -2.66 5.78 -1.97
C GLN A 100 -2.15 5.01 -3.20
N VAL A 101 -2.75 3.86 -3.48
CA VAL A 101 -2.39 2.98 -4.59
C VAL A 101 -2.62 3.67 -5.94
N ALA A 102 -3.81 4.23 -6.16
CA ALA A 102 -4.12 4.88 -7.43
C ALA A 102 -3.19 6.07 -7.72
N ARG A 103 -2.83 6.87 -6.72
CA ARG A 103 -1.79 7.92 -6.85
C ARG A 103 -0.44 7.36 -7.29
N LYS A 104 0.02 6.26 -6.68
CA LYS A 104 1.29 5.61 -7.02
C LYS A 104 1.29 4.95 -8.40
N LEU A 105 0.10 4.59 -8.91
CA LEU A 105 -0.12 4.11 -10.28
C LEU A 105 -0.37 5.24 -11.30
N GLY A 106 -0.52 6.50 -10.88
CA GLY A 106 -0.89 7.61 -11.77
C GLY A 106 -2.34 7.57 -12.25
N LEU A 107 -3.21 6.77 -11.62
CA LEU A 107 -4.60 6.54 -12.00
C LEU A 107 -5.60 7.27 -11.07
N PRO A 108 -6.84 7.51 -11.52
CA PRO A 108 -7.94 7.91 -10.64
C PRO A 108 -8.31 6.80 -9.63
N ALA A 109 -8.63 7.18 -8.39
CA ALA A 109 -9.05 6.25 -7.35
C ALA A 109 -10.31 5.46 -7.75
N SER A 110 -10.17 4.15 -7.87
CA SER A 110 -11.21 3.24 -8.35
C SER A 110 -10.91 1.79 -7.91
N ALA A 111 -11.92 0.91 -7.94
CA ALA A 111 -11.73 -0.51 -7.66
C ALA A 111 -10.71 -1.15 -8.63
N SER A 112 -10.75 -0.79 -9.92
CA SER A 112 -9.77 -1.25 -10.93
C SER A 112 -8.35 -0.82 -10.58
N ALA A 113 -8.12 0.46 -10.24
CA ALA A 113 -6.80 0.93 -9.82
C ALA A 113 -6.31 0.25 -8.52
N THR A 114 -7.21 -0.11 -7.61
CA THR A 114 -6.87 -0.88 -6.40
C THR A 114 -6.42 -2.29 -6.78
N THR A 115 -7.21 -3.01 -7.59
CA THR A 115 -6.88 -4.35 -8.11
C THR A 115 -5.55 -4.38 -8.87
N LEU A 116 -5.29 -3.39 -9.73
CA LEU A 116 -4.01 -3.25 -10.43
C LEU A 116 -2.83 -3.08 -9.48
N GLY A 117 -2.99 -2.32 -8.39
CA GLY A 117 -1.92 -2.10 -7.41
C GLY A 117 -1.66 -3.31 -6.53
N ASP A 118 -2.71 -4.00 -6.09
CA ASP A 118 -2.60 -5.25 -5.32
C ASP A 118 -1.92 -6.35 -6.18
N ALA A 119 -2.22 -6.39 -7.50
CA ALA A 119 -1.51 -7.25 -8.45
C ALA A 119 -0.03 -6.85 -8.66
N PHE A 120 0.28 -5.54 -8.71
CA PHE A 120 1.67 -5.05 -8.77
C PHE A 120 2.47 -5.43 -7.51
N LEU A 121 1.83 -5.38 -6.34
CA LEU A 121 2.40 -5.83 -5.07
C LEU A 121 2.61 -7.36 -5.06
N ALA A 122 1.71 -8.15 -5.65
CA ALA A 122 1.92 -9.58 -5.82
C ALA A 122 3.12 -9.91 -6.75
N LEU A 123 3.31 -9.14 -7.83
CA LEU A 123 4.49 -9.26 -8.71
C LEU A 123 5.79 -8.92 -7.98
N MET A 124 5.81 -7.83 -7.21
CA MET A 124 6.96 -7.46 -6.36
C MET A 124 7.26 -8.54 -5.32
N ALA A 125 6.24 -9.11 -4.67
CA ALA A 125 6.41 -10.13 -3.62
C ALA A 125 7.03 -11.42 -4.16
N ARG A 126 6.67 -11.80 -5.39
CA ARG A 126 7.19 -13.00 -6.06
C ARG A 126 8.69 -12.93 -6.34
N GLN A 127 9.23 -11.75 -6.62
CA GLN A 127 10.67 -11.55 -6.87
C GLN A 127 11.43 -10.97 -5.66
N GLN A 128 10.73 -10.65 -4.56
CA GLN A 128 11.23 -9.79 -3.48
C GLN A 128 11.83 -8.47 -3.99
N ALA A 129 11.24 -7.89 -5.05
CA ALA A 129 11.74 -6.68 -5.71
C ALA A 129 11.75 -5.49 -4.75
N ASP A 130 12.73 -4.58 -4.90
CA ASP A 130 12.84 -3.40 -4.05
C ASP A 130 11.56 -2.55 -4.13
N HIS A 131 10.87 -2.41 -3.00
CA HIS A 131 9.57 -1.77 -2.93
C HIS A 131 9.65 -0.31 -3.38
N THR A 132 10.66 0.44 -2.94
CA THR A 132 10.82 1.84 -3.30
C THR A 132 11.28 1.99 -4.76
N GLY A 133 12.21 1.14 -5.18
CA GLY A 133 12.77 1.06 -6.52
C GLY A 133 11.73 0.72 -7.59
N ALA A 134 10.88 -0.27 -7.36
CA ALA A 134 9.85 -0.68 -8.31
C ALA A 134 8.76 0.39 -8.50
N TRP A 135 8.24 0.99 -7.42
CA TRP A 135 7.32 2.14 -7.52
C TRP A 135 7.97 3.33 -8.20
N ARG A 136 9.26 3.59 -7.94
CA ARG A 136 9.99 4.67 -8.58
C ARG A 136 10.23 4.39 -10.07
N GLY A 137 10.65 3.18 -10.42
CA GLY A 137 10.81 2.69 -11.79
C GLY A 137 9.52 2.86 -12.59
N LEU A 138 8.37 2.54 -12.00
CA LEU A 138 7.06 2.74 -12.64
C LEU A 138 6.82 4.21 -12.99
N SER A 139 7.07 5.15 -12.06
CA SER A 139 6.92 6.59 -12.34
C SER A 139 7.86 7.10 -13.44
N HIS A 140 9.05 6.50 -13.59
CA HIS A 140 9.96 6.82 -14.70
C HIS A 140 9.49 6.21 -16.02
N ALA A 141 9.09 4.94 -16.02
CA ALA A 141 8.56 4.24 -17.19
C ALA A 141 7.33 4.94 -17.79
N VAL A 142 6.39 5.38 -16.94
CA VAL A 142 5.21 6.16 -17.37
C VAL A 142 5.58 7.54 -17.89
N ARG A 143 6.56 8.23 -17.26
CA ARG A 143 7.02 9.54 -17.72
C ARG A 143 7.60 9.47 -19.13
N ASP A 144 8.31 8.39 -19.43
CA ASP A 144 9.06 8.18 -20.68
C ASP A 144 8.28 7.36 -21.73
N TRP A 145 7.04 6.97 -21.45
CA TRP A 145 6.15 6.19 -22.33
C TRP A 145 5.53 7.04 -23.46
N SER A 146 5.43 6.49 -24.68
CA SER A 146 4.84 7.22 -25.82
C SER A 146 3.31 7.38 -25.80
N GLY A 147 2.60 6.80 -24.81
CA GLY A 147 1.13 6.85 -24.72
C GLY A 147 0.39 5.84 -25.60
N ARG A 148 1.12 4.89 -26.20
CA ARG A 148 0.59 3.82 -27.05
C ARG A 148 0.74 2.48 -26.35
N SER A 149 -0.33 1.70 -26.28
CA SER A 149 -0.38 0.42 -25.56
C SER A 149 0.45 -0.71 -26.19
N ASP A 150 0.93 -0.53 -27.42
CA ASP A 150 1.92 -1.41 -28.07
C ASP A 150 3.38 -1.05 -27.75
N ASP A 151 3.63 0.10 -27.11
CA ASP A 151 4.96 0.53 -26.70
C ASP A 151 5.21 0.23 -25.22
N THR A 152 5.86 -0.91 -24.95
CA THR A 152 6.31 -1.32 -23.62
C THR A 152 7.77 -0.93 -23.32
N THR A 153 8.44 -0.21 -24.23
CA THR A 153 9.91 -0.03 -24.24
C THR A 153 10.43 0.60 -22.94
N SER A 154 9.74 1.62 -22.41
CA SER A 154 10.13 2.30 -21.17
C SER A 154 9.91 1.46 -19.91
N PHE A 155 9.16 0.36 -19.99
CA PHE A 155 8.82 -0.53 -18.88
C PHE A 155 9.71 -1.78 -18.80
N ALA A 156 10.51 -2.09 -19.83
CA ALA A 156 11.26 -3.34 -19.94
C ALA A 156 12.16 -3.63 -18.71
N GLU A 157 12.86 -2.62 -18.20
CA GLU A 157 13.74 -2.76 -17.04
C GLU A 157 12.98 -3.02 -15.73
N LEU A 158 11.80 -2.41 -15.55
CA LEU A 158 10.89 -2.75 -14.45
C LEU A 158 10.33 -4.17 -14.62
N GLY A 159 10.09 -4.59 -15.86
CA GLY A 159 9.70 -5.96 -16.19
C GLY A 159 10.73 -6.98 -15.74
N HIS A 160 12.02 -6.77 -16.04
CA HIS A 160 13.11 -7.62 -15.56
C HIS A 160 13.11 -7.76 -14.03
N GLN A 161 12.88 -6.67 -13.30
CA GLN A 161 12.83 -6.62 -11.84
C GLN A 161 11.59 -7.35 -11.25
N LEU A 162 10.55 -7.59 -12.06
CA LEU A 162 9.29 -8.24 -11.66
C LEU A 162 9.09 -9.64 -12.29
N GLY A 163 10.03 -10.06 -13.14
CA GLY A 163 10.17 -11.43 -13.68
C GLY A 163 10.05 -11.56 -15.19
N ALA A 164 9.60 -10.52 -15.91
CA ALA A 164 9.44 -10.48 -17.37
C ALA A 164 8.75 -11.74 -17.95
N ASP A 165 7.56 -12.06 -17.43
CA ASP A 165 6.79 -13.26 -17.78
C ASP A 165 5.29 -12.98 -18.05
N ASP A 166 4.53 -14.02 -18.41
CA ASP A 166 3.08 -14.01 -18.68
C ASP A 166 2.20 -13.32 -17.62
N ALA A 167 2.69 -13.14 -16.39
CA ALA A 167 2.00 -12.43 -15.32
C ALA A 167 2.33 -10.92 -15.33
N TRP A 168 3.59 -10.57 -15.56
CA TRP A 168 4.02 -9.19 -15.79
C TRP A 168 3.40 -8.61 -17.08
N ASP A 169 3.49 -9.32 -18.21
CA ASP A 169 3.01 -8.81 -19.52
C ASP A 169 1.50 -8.52 -19.50
N ARG A 170 0.75 -9.37 -18.81
CA ARG A 170 -0.71 -9.23 -18.63
C ARG A 170 -1.05 -8.03 -17.75
N TRP A 171 -0.37 -7.91 -16.61
CA TRP A 171 -0.50 -6.74 -15.73
C TRP A 171 -0.16 -5.44 -16.46
N LEU A 172 0.92 -5.43 -17.25
CA LEU A 172 1.34 -4.28 -18.03
C LEU A 172 0.30 -3.93 -19.10
N SER A 173 -0.26 -4.92 -19.81
CA SER A 173 -1.33 -4.69 -20.78
C SER A 173 -2.57 -4.03 -20.14
N ASP A 174 -3.06 -4.58 -19.02
CA ASP A 174 -4.19 -4.03 -18.28
C ASP A 174 -3.90 -2.60 -17.76
N TYR A 175 -2.68 -2.38 -17.26
CA TYR A 175 -2.22 -1.09 -16.73
C TYR A 175 -2.08 -0.02 -17.83
N LEU A 176 -1.48 -0.34 -18.98
CA LEU A 176 -1.36 0.58 -20.11
C LEU A 176 -2.73 0.91 -20.71
N GLN A 177 -3.66 -0.04 -20.75
CA GLN A 177 -5.05 0.22 -21.15
C GLN A 177 -5.75 1.18 -20.17
N ALA A 178 -5.55 1.02 -18.87
CA ALA A 178 -6.10 1.93 -17.85
C ALA A 178 -5.47 3.34 -17.90
N LEU A 179 -4.16 3.45 -18.11
CA LEU A 179 -3.47 4.72 -18.31
C LEU A 179 -3.99 5.43 -19.57
N GLN A 180 -4.09 4.74 -20.71
CA GLN A 180 -4.50 5.34 -21.97
C GLN A 180 -5.92 5.94 -21.94
N GLN A 181 -6.80 5.45 -21.06
CA GLN A 181 -8.13 6.00 -20.83
C GLN A 181 -8.17 7.22 -19.90
N THR A 182 -7.08 7.49 -19.17
CA THR A 182 -7.07 8.42 -18.03
C THR A 182 -6.01 9.53 -18.13
N THR A 183 -4.92 9.33 -18.88
CA THR A 183 -3.89 10.35 -19.12
C THR A 183 -3.82 10.80 -20.57
N SER A 184 -3.83 12.13 -20.76
CA SER A 184 -3.48 12.79 -22.02
C SER A 184 -2.00 13.21 -22.10
N SER A 185 -1.22 12.95 -21.03
CA SER A 185 0.21 13.26 -20.97
C SER A 185 0.95 12.28 -20.04
N PRO A 186 1.56 11.22 -20.60
CA PRO A 186 2.39 10.27 -19.83
C PRO A 186 3.49 10.98 -19.04
N ALA A 187 4.18 11.95 -19.65
CA ALA A 187 5.21 12.77 -19.00
C ALA A 187 4.72 13.50 -17.75
N ALA A 188 3.54 14.14 -17.79
CA ALA A 188 2.98 14.84 -16.64
C ALA A 188 2.43 13.89 -15.57
N CYS A 189 1.84 12.77 -15.97
CA CYS A 189 1.38 11.70 -15.08
C CYS A 189 2.56 11.09 -14.30
N GLY A 190 3.62 10.71 -15.01
CA GLY A 190 4.85 10.20 -14.42
C GLY A 190 5.52 11.21 -13.49
N GLU A 191 5.51 12.51 -13.79
CA GLU A 191 6.01 13.51 -12.83
C GLU A 191 5.12 13.61 -11.57
N ALA A 192 3.79 13.55 -11.72
CA ALA A 192 2.86 13.56 -10.59
C ALA A 192 3.06 12.32 -9.67
N MET A 193 3.36 11.15 -10.24
CA MET A 193 3.71 9.93 -9.50
C MET A 193 5.03 10.04 -8.72
N ARG A 194 5.90 11.02 -9.03
CA ARG A 194 7.17 11.28 -8.32
C ARG A 194 7.02 12.17 -7.07
N ARG A 195 5.79 12.59 -6.73
CA ARG A 195 5.45 13.54 -5.66
C ARG A 195 4.55 12.90 -4.59
#